data_AF-A0A959H255-F1
#
_entry.id   AF-A0A959H255-F1
#
_cell.length_a   1.000
_cell.length_b   1.000
_cell.length_c   1.000
_cell.angle_alpha   90.00
_cell.angle_beta   90.00
_cell.angle_gamma   90.00
#
_symmetry.space_group_name_H-M   'P 1'
#
loop_
_entity.id
_entity.type
_entity.pdbx_description
1 polymer ?
#
loop_
_entity_poly.entity_id
_entity_poly.type
_entity_poly.pdbx_seq_one_letter_code
_entity_poly.pdbx_strand_id
1 'polypeptide(L)'
;KYFNNSPDTLNRLRIKLQHDRYRKGAQRAYDVTASDVSDEGMAIEMLEFNGQPVDEKNRRRNTTFLDIGLKDDPIPPGSTVELRVKWSYTLPAGEDAARECVCDSTTFFVPYWYPQVA
;
A
#
# COMPACT_ATOMS: atom_id res chain seq x y z
N LYS A 1 -14.79 -0.21 1.56
CA LYS A 1 -15.34 -1.25 2.45
C LYS A 1 -14.57 -2.54 2.25
N TYR A 2 -14.32 -3.31 3.30
CA TYR A 2 -13.66 -4.61 3.25
C TYR A 2 -14.54 -5.65 3.93
N PHE A 3 -14.72 -6.82 3.29
CA PHE A 3 -15.48 -7.95 3.82
C PHE A 3 -14.52 -9.08 4.19
N ASN A 4 -14.60 -9.58 5.42
CA ASN A 4 -13.75 -10.68 5.86
C ASN A 4 -14.29 -12.02 5.36
N ASN A 5 -13.69 -12.52 4.27
CA ASN A 5 -13.94 -13.85 3.73
C ASN A 5 -13.19 -14.98 4.48
N SER A 6 -12.34 -14.66 5.45
CA SER A 6 -11.68 -15.67 6.29
C SER A 6 -12.72 -16.37 7.17
N PRO A 7 -12.58 -17.68 7.42
CA PRO A 7 -13.36 -18.37 8.45
C PRO A 7 -12.95 -17.97 9.88
N ASP A 8 -11.88 -17.19 10.05
CA ASP A 8 -11.34 -16.75 11.34
C ASP A 8 -11.33 -15.21 11.50
N THR A 9 -11.28 -14.76 12.75
CA THR A 9 -11.18 -13.36 13.14
C THR A 9 -9.82 -12.78 12.76
N LEU A 10 -9.81 -11.64 12.05
CA LEU A 10 -8.59 -10.95 11.69
C LEU A 10 -8.18 -9.95 12.77
N ASN A 11 -7.05 -10.22 13.42
CA ASN A 11 -6.41 -9.28 14.36
C ASN A 11 -5.40 -8.34 13.69
N ARG A 12 -5.25 -8.47 12.36
CA ARG A 12 -4.35 -7.66 11.54
C ARG A 12 -4.89 -7.58 10.13
N LEU A 13 -4.85 -6.38 9.55
CA LEU A 13 -5.08 -6.17 8.13
C LEU A 13 -3.73 -5.95 7.43
N ARG A 14 -3.49 -6.65 6.33
CA ARG A 14 -2.29 -6.43 5.50
C ARG A 14 -2.70 -5.69 4.24
N ILE A 15 -1.95 -4.66 3.91
CA ILE A 15 -2.17 -3.81 2.74
C ILE A 15 -0.93 -3.86 1.83
N LYS A 16 -1.13 -4.13 0.54
CA LYS A 16 -0.09 -4.03 -0.49
C LYS A 16 0.13 -2.56 -0.86
N LEU A 17 1.36 -2.10 -0.64
CA LEU A 17 1.91 -0.81 -1.07
C LEU A 17 2.90 -1.05 -2.21
N GLN A 18 2.41 -1.48 -3.38
CA GLN A 18 3.28 -1.96 -4.46
C GLN A 18 4.36 -0.94 -4.88
N HIS A 19 4.03 0.35 -4.87
CA HIS A 19 4.96 1.42 -5.25
C HIS A 19 6.08 1.67 -4.21
N ASP A 20 6.04 1.01 -3.05
CA ASP A 20 7.21 0.96 -2.14
C ASP A 20 8.37 0.18 -2.74
N ARG A 21 8.15 -0.51 -3.87
CA ARG A 21 9.24 -0.96 -4.74
C ARG A 21 10.14 0.19 -5.19
N TYR A 22 9.75 1.46 -5.07
CA TYR A 22 10.59 2.62 -5.35
C TYR A 22 11.06 3.33 -4.07
N ARG A 23 10.73 2.80 -2.89
CA ARG A 23 11.19 3.36 -1.62
C ARG A 23 12.64 3.00 -1.33
N LYS A 24 13.44 3.97 -0.90
CA LYS A 24 14.83 3.76 -0.50
C LYS A 24 14.91 2.70 0.60
N GLY A 25 15.86 1.77 0.47
CA GLY A 25 16.05 0.68 1.40
C GLY A 25 15.03 -0.47 1.30
N ALA A 26 14.01 -0.39 0.42
CA ALA A 26 13.12 -1.53 0.19
C ALA A 26 13.89 -2.70 -0.46
N GLN A 27 13.66 -3.92 0.02
CA GLN A 27 14.16 -5.12 -0.64
C GLN A 27 13.39 -5.36 -1.93
N ARG A 28 14.13 -5.70 -2.99
CA ARG A 28 13.60 -5.90 -4.35
C ARG A 28 14.25 -7.13 -4.95
N ALA A 29 13.51 -7.84 -5.80
CA ALA A 29 14.04 -8.97 -6.56
C ALA A 29 14.75 -8.54 -7.85
N TYR A 30 14.39 -7.37 -8.39
CA TYR A 30 14.96 -6.79 -9.60
C TYR A 30 15.33 -5.33 -9.33
N ASP A 31 16.33 -4.86 -10.06
CA ASP A 31 16.75 -3.47 -10.00
C ASP A 31 15.64 -2.53 -10.46
N VAL A 32 15.78 -1.27 -10.05
CA VAL A 32 14.96 -0.15 -10.50
C VAL A 32 15.89 0.98 -10.89
N THR A 33 15.48 1.81 -11.84
CA THR A 33 16.25 2.98 -12.23
C THR A 33 16.47 3.89 -11.02
N ALA A 34 17.72 4.28 -10.75
CA ALA A 34 18.09 4.97 -9.52
C ALA A 34 17.35 6.30 -9.31
N SER A 35 17.00 7.00 -10.40
CA SER A 35 16.24 8.25 -10.36
C SER A 35 14.81 8.08 -9.88
N ASP A 36 14.24 6.87 -9.96
CA ASP A 36 12.89 6.60 -9.49
C ASP A 36 12.85 6.29 -7.99
N VAL A 37 14.02 6.10 -7.34
CA VAL A 37 14.09 5.78 -5.91
C VAL A 37 13.88 7.03 -5.05
N SER A 38 12.88 6.99 -4.16
CA SER A 38 12.56 8.07 -3.23
C SER A 38 12.57 7.61 -1.77
N ASP A 39 12.75 8.51 -0.81
CA ASP A 39 12.72 8.14 0.62
C ASP A 39 11.31 7.67 1.07
N GLU A 40 10.26 8.22 0.47
CA GLU A 40 8.86 8.02 0.88
C GLU A 40 8.22 6.78 0.25
N GLY A 41 8.53 6.46 -1.02
CA GLY A 41 7.77 5.46 -1.79
C GLY A 41 6.32 5.91 -2.00
N MET A 42 5.35 5.02 -1.73
CA MET A 42 3.94 5.42 -1.63
C MET A 42 3.70 6.23 -0.35
N ALA A 43 3.25 7.47 -0.48
CA ALA A 43 2.84 8.28 0.65
C ALA A 43 1.45 7.83 1.12
N ILE A 44 1.29 7.58 2.42
CA ILE A 44 -0.01 7.33 3.04
C ILE A 44 -0.38 8.56 3.88
N GLU A 45 -1.13 9.45 3.25
CA GLU A 45 -1.53 10.76 3.80
C GLU A 45 -2.62 10.65 4.87
N MET A 46 -3.49 9.65 4.75
CA MET A 46 -4.53 9.36 5.75
C MET A 46 -4.83 7.87 5.75
N LEU A 47 -5.06 7.33 6.94
CA LEU A 47 -5.46 5.95 7.15
C LEU A 47 -6.47 5.89 8.30
N GLU A 48 -7.70 5.51 7.98
CA GLU A 48 -8.78 5.36 8.96
C GLU A 48 -9.38 3.95 8.90
N PHE A 49 -9.72 3.43 10.07
CA PHE A 49 -10.40 2.15 10.27
C PHE A 49 -11.69 2.41 11.06
N ASN A 50 -12.85 2.06 10.49
CA ASN A 50 -14.18 2.34 11.05
C ASN A 50 -14.37 3.82 11.49
N GLY A 51 -13.81 4.75 10.70
CA GLY A 51 -13.89 6.19 10.96
C GLY A 51 -12.93 6.71 12.03
N GLN A 52 -12.05 5.85 12.57
CA GLN A 52 -11.01 6.23 13.53
C GLN A 52 -9.62 6.26 12.85
N PRO A 53 -8.81 7.31 13.05
CA PRO A 53 -7.44 7.34 12.58
C PRO A 53 -6.61 6.18 13.14
N VAL A 54 -5.81 5.55 12.29
CA VAL A 54 -4.90 4.48 12.72
C VAL A 54 -3.58 5.09 13.19
N ASP A 55 -3.28 4.93 14.48
CA ASP A 55 -2.02 5.35 15.12
C ASP A 55 -0.79 4.71 14.45
N GLU A 56 0.29 5.48 14.28
CA GLU A 56 1.55 5.01 13.72
C GLU A 56 2.14 3.79 14.43
N LYS A 57 1.98 3.66 15.75
CA LYS A 57 2.46 2.49 16.49
C LYS A 57 1.78 1.18 16.07
N ASN A 58 0.57 1.28 15.51
CA ASN A 58 -0.20 0.14 15.01
C ASN A 58 0.11 -0.16 13.54
N ARG A 59 0.99 0.61 12.91
CA ARG A 59 1.35 0.52 11.50
C ARG A 59 2.75 -0.05 11.39
N ARG A 60 2.89 -1.21 10.75
CA ARG A 60 4.18 -1.82 10.45
C ARG A 60 4.37 -1.93 8.95
N ARG A 61 5.18 -1.03 8.40
CA ARG A 61 5.57 -1.02 6.99
C ARG A 61 6.81 -1.89 6.80
N ASN A 62 6.75 -2.83 5.87
CA ASN A 62 7.85 -3.72 5.52
C ASN A 62 7.82 -4.02 4.02
N THR A 63 8.91 -3.72 3.32
CA THR A 63 9.02 -3.81 1.85
C THR A 63 7.81 -3.15 1.17
N THR A 64 6.96 -3.92 0.48
CA THR A 64 5.75 -3.45 -0.21
C THR A 64 4.46 -3.77 0.55
N PHE A 65 4.55 -3.97 1.86
CA PHE A 65 3.41 -4.25 2.72
C PHE A 65 3.31 -3.26 3.87
N LEU A 66 2.08 -2.94 4.23
CA LEU A 66 1.71 -2.24 5.45
C LEU A 66 0.77 -3.13 6.26
N ASP A 67 1.22 -3.57 7.42
CA ASP A 67 0.41 -4.27 8.39
C ASP A 67 -0.22 -3.27 9.37
N ILE A 68 -1.53 -3.37 9.55
CA ILE A 68 -2.31 -2.62 10.55
C ILE A 68 -2.72 -3.59 11.65
N GLY A 69 -2.27 -3.35 12.88
CA GLY A 69 -2.72 -4.09 14.06
C GLY A 69 -4.13 -3.68 14.47
N LEU A 70 -5.01 -4.67 14.67
CA LEU A 70 -6.43 -4.49 15.01
C LEU A 70 -6.78 -5.15 16.35
N LYS A 71 -5.87 -5.08 17.34
CA LYS A 71 -6.07 -5.77 18.62
C LYS A 71 -7.33 -5.30 19.37
N ASP A 72 -7.64 -4.03 19.25
CA ASP A 72 -8.76 -3.40 19.98
C ASP A 72 -10.10 -3.50 19.22
N ASP A 73 -10.06 -3.68 17.89
CA ASP A 73 -11.24 -3.79 17.03
C ASP A 73 -10.99 -4.84 15.92
N PRO A 74 -10.93 -6.14 16.29
CA PRO A 74 -10.67 -7.21 15.33
C PRO A 74 -11.85 -7.40 14.37
N ILE A 75 -11.62 -8.01 13.21
CA ILE A 75 -12.66 -8.22 12.18
C ILE A 75 -13.18 -9.66 12.24
N PRO A 76 -14.37 -9.95 12.77
CA PRO A 76 -14.91 -11.31 12.82
C PRO A 76 -15.17 -11.89 11.41
N PRO A 77 -15.27 -13.22 11.28
CA PRO A 77 -15.67 -13.88 10.04
C PRO A 77 -16.99 -13.33 9.50
N GLY A 78 -17.07 -13.08 8.19
CA GLY A 78 -18.31 -12.63 7.53
C GLY A 78 -18.75 -11.21 7.88
N SER A 79 -17.93 -10.43 8.58
CA SER A 79 -18.22 -9.03 8.90
C SER A 79 -17.65 -8.07 7.83
N THR A 80 -18.21 -6.86 7.77
CA THR A 80 -17.73 -5.77 6.91
C THR A 80 -17.23 -4.62 7.76
N VAL A 81 -16.08 -4.06 7.39
CA VAL A 81 -15.51 -2.85 7.98
C VAL A 81 -15.26 -1.78 6.93
N GLU A 82 -15.07 -0.55 7.40
CA GLU A 82 -14.65 0.55 6.54
C GLU A 82 -13.17 0.85 6.72
N LEU A 83 -12.42 0.77 5.62
CA LEU A 83 -11.05 1.22 5.52
C LEU A 83 -11.03 2.42 4.56
N ARG A 84 -10.50 3.55 5.01
CA ARG A 84 -10.25 4.73 4.17
C ARG A 84 -8.76 4.99 4.11
N VAL A 85 -8.25 5.18 2.90
CA VAL A 85 -6.84 5.47 2.66
C VAL A 85 -6.74 6.63 1.68
N LYS A 86 -6.07 7.71 2.09
CA LYS A 86 -5.61 8.75 1.17
C LYS A 86 -4.13 8.52 0.92
N TRP A 87 -3.74 8.48 -0.35
CA TRP A 87 -2.40 8.10 -0.75
C TRP A 87 -2.02 8.80 -2.04
N SER A 88 -0.71 8.89 -2.25
CA SER A 88 -0.11 9.37 -3.48
C SER A 88 1.22 8.66 -3.73
N TYR A 89 1.69 8.71 -4.96
CA TYR A 89 3.01 8.23 -5.35
C TYR A 89 3.44 8.95 -6.62
N THR A 90 4.73 8.91 -6.90
CA THR A 90 5.31 9.37 -8.16
C THR A 90 5.42 8.18 -9.10
N LEU A 91 4.85 8.31 -10.31
CA LEU A 91 5.06 7.32 -11.36
C LEU A 91 6.55 7.28 -11.74
N PRO A 92 7.14 6.08 -11.84
CA PRO A 92 8.52 5.94 -12.30
C PRO A 92 8.62 6.32 -13.78
N ALA A 93 9.72 6.99 -14.13
CA ALA A 93 10.02 7.40 -15.50
C ALA A 93 11.16 6.60 -16.13
N GLY A 94 11.86 5.78 -15.34
CA GLY A 94 12.93 4.91 -15.83
C GLY A 94 12.44 3.73 -16.65
N GLU A 95 13.30 3.23 -17.53
CA GLU A 95 13.01 2.09 -18.42
C GLU A 95 12.76 0.78 -17.66
N ASP A 96 13.27 0.67 -16.42
CA ASP A 96 13.09 -0.51 -15.54
C ASP A 96 11.77 -0.47 -14.74
N ALA A 97 10.86 0.47 -15.05
CA ALA A 97 9.56 0.57 -14.42
C ALA A 97 8.74 -0.72 -14.61
N ALA A 98 8.24 -1.28 -13.51
CA ALA A 98 7.56 -2.56 -13.56
C ALA A 98 6.09 -2.41 -13.93
N ARG A 99 5.78 -2.63 -15.21
CA ARG A 99 4.40 -2.65 -15.76
C ARG A 99 3.67 -1.31 -15.64
N GLU A 100 4.37 -0.21 -15.43
CA GLU A 100 3.84 1.16 -15.36
C GLU A 100 4.79 2.08 -16.14
N CYS A 101 4.32 3.21 -16.68
CA CYS A 101 5.22 4.20 -17.30
C CYS A 101 4.68 5.63 -17.26
N VAL A 102 5.62 6.56 -17.16
CA VAL A 102 5.55 7.86 -17.86
C VAL A 102 6.07 7.61 -19.27
N CYS A 103 5.18 7.27 -20.19
CA CYS A 103 5.55 6.70 -21.49
C CYS A 103 6.01 7.77 -22.48
N ASP A 104 5.42 8.97 -22.40
CA ASP A 104 5.88 10.21 -23.02
C ASP A 104 5.38 11.43 -22.21
N SER A 105 5.51 12.65 -22.74
CA SER A 105 5.10 13.88 -22.05
C SER A 105 3.58 14.02 -21.81
N THR A 106 2.78 13.19 -22.46
CA THR A 106 1.30 13.23 -22.46
C THR A 106 0.65 11.88 -22.15
N THR A 107 1.40 10.79 -22.20
CA THR A 107 0.89 9.42 -22.05
C THR A 107 1.44 8.77 -20.78
N PHE A 108 0.52 8.23 -19.97
CA PHE A 108 0.82 7.54 -18.72
C PHE A 108 0.12 6.18 -18.71
N PHE A 109 0.80 5.16 -18.20
CA PHE A 109 0.22 3.84 -18.00
C PHE A 109 0.27 3.44 -16.52
N VAL A 110 -0.92 3.30 -15.92
CA VAL A 110 -1.12 2.85 -14.53
C VAL A 110 -1.85 1.50 -14.59
N PRO A 111 -1.16 0.37 -14.34
CA PRO A 111 -1.72 -0.96 -14.60
C PRO A 111 -2.73 -1.40 -13.55
N TYR A 112 -2.53 -0.98 -12.30
CA TYR A 112 -3.24 -1.50 -11.13
C TYR A 112 -3.53 -0.39 -10.13
N TRP A 113 -4.62 -0.57 -9.40
CA TRP A 113 -4.99 0.32 -8.31
C TRP A 113 -4.42 -0.19 -6.99
N TYR A 114 -3.50 0.56 -6.38
CA TYR A 114 -2.98 0.33 -5.04
C TYR A 114 -3.31 1.54 -4.16
N PRO A 115 -3.42 1.40 -2.84
CA PRO A 115 -3.20 0.20 -2.05
C PRO A 115 -4.36 -0.81 -2.12
N GLN A 116 -4.05 -2.10 -1.88
CA GLN A 116 -5.02 -3.20 -1.86
C GLN A 116 -4.90 -4.00 -0.57
N VAL A 117 -6.02 -4.47 0.01
CA VAL A 117 -5.96 -5.46 1.09
C VAL A 117 -5.46 -6.79 0.53
N ALA A 118 -4.50 -7.42 1.22
CA ALA A 118 -3.78 -8.62 0.78
C ALA A 118 -4.48 -9.93 1.17
#